data_AF-A0A4Q2DCD6-F1
#
_entry.id   AF-A0A4Q2DCD6-F1
#
_cell.length_a   1.000
_cell.length_b   1.000
_cell.length_c   1.000
_cell.angle_alpha   90.00
_cell.angle_beta   90.00
_cell.angle_gamma   90.00
#
_symmetry.space_group_name_H-M   'P 1'
#
loop_
_entity.id
_entity.type
_entity.pdbx_description
1 polymer ?
#
loop_
_entity_poly.entity_id
_entity_poly.type
_entity_poly.pdbx_seq_one_letter_code
_entity_poly.pdbx_strand_id
1 'polypeptide(L)'
;MRVPKVHDNRTGLPVYTPKAWETCLKPSELPDGIARFFPVGTDPPNREPEEPSQGLPSQVLLPVLKGIRKEITGIRSALSKLEFRMVGGSILVIYEAEWERAEAAINRYLEESKREPIPEKAGEEKEEGKKEGDEEDDDKENLPPPAFTVKLIDFGHIRVEAGLGPDEGVLLGVDTVLRLLDGRIQQLESVELEKTV
;
A
#
# COMPACT_ATOMS: atom_id res chain seq x y z
N MET A 1 -15.96 10.13 -5.67
CA MET A 1 -14.87 9.17 -5.93
C MET A 1 -13.71 9.93 -6.54
N ARG A 2 -12.52 9.85 -5.92
CA ARG A 2 -11.29 10.42 -6.49
C ARG A 2 -10.71 9.39 -7.45
N VAL A 3 -10.30 9.83 -8.63
CA VAL A 3 -9.76 8.93 -9.65
C VAL A 3 -8.34 8.49 -9.30
N PRO A 4 -7.98 7.20 -9.44
CA PRO A 4 -6.61 6.76 -9.28
C PRO A 4 -5.71 7.48 -10.29
N LYS A 5 -4.55 7.90 -9.79
CA LYS A 5 -3.50 8.55 -10.58
C LYS A 5 -2.27 7.66 -10.52
N VAL A 6 -1.68 7.41 -11.69
CA VAL A 6 -0.46 6.62 -11.80
C VAL A 6 0.63 7.51 -12.38
N HIS A 7 1.83 7.45 -11.80
CA HIS A 7 2.96 8.21 -12.30
C HIS A 7 3.51 7.58 -13.59
N ASP A 8 3.83 8.42 -14.56
CA ASP A 8 4.56 8.05 -15.78
C ASP A 8 6.03 8.47 -15.65
N ASN A 9 6.92 7.49 -15.57
CA ASN A 9 8.36 7.70 -15.39
C ASN A 9 9.04 8.38 -16.60
N ARG A 10 8.39 8.44 -17.77
CA ARG A 10 8.94 9.13 -18.95
C ARG A 10 8.62 10.62 -18.92
N THR A 11 7.38 10.96 -18.58
CA THR A 11 6.91 12.35 -18.63
C THR A 11 7.05 13.07 -17.28
N GLY A 12 7.21 12.32 -16.19
CA GLY A 12 7.14 12.84 -14.83
C GLY A 12 5.73 13.31 -14.43
N LEU A 13 4.73 13.07 -15.29
CA LEU A 13 3.37 13.57 -15.11
C LEU A 13 2.43 12.44 -14.63
N PRO A 14 1.38 12.78 -13.85
CA PRO A 14 0.36 11.83 -13.50
C PRO A 14 -0.52 11.50 -14.71
N VAL A 15 -0.77 10.21 -14.92
CA VAL A 15 -1.80 9.74 -15.85
C VAL A 15 -3.08 9.45 -15.07
N TYR A 16 -4.17 10.01 -15.59
CA TYR A 16 -5.47 9.98 -14.97
C TYR A 16 -6.31 8.85 -15.53
N THR A 17 -6.91 8.06 -14.63
CA THR A 17 -7.96 7.12 -15.04
C THR A 17 -9.22 7.93 -15.39
N PRO A 18 -9.83 7.72 -16.58
CA PRO A 18 -11.07 8.43 -16.94
C PRO A 18 -12.18 8.10 -15.95
N LYS A 19 -12.91 9.12 -15.47
CA LYS A 19 -13.98 8.94 -14.48
C LYS A 19 -15.08 7.95 -14.92
N ALA A 20 -15.35 7.89 -16.23
CA ALA A 20 -16.32 6.96 -16.81
C ALA A 20 -15.93 5.48 -16.64
N TRP A 21 -14.62 5.19 -16.54
CA TRP A 21 -14.10 3.84 -16.35
C TRP A 21 -14.49 3.28 -14.96
N GLU A 22 -14.38 4.09 -13.90
CA GLU A 22 -14.71 3.68 -12.53
C GLU A 22 -16.19 3.41 -12.33
N THR A 23 -17.06 4.21 -12.96
CA THR A 23 -18.51 4.08 -12.82
C THR A 23 -19.10 2.91 -13.61
N CYS A 24 -18.32 2.30 -14.50
CA CYS A 24 -18.77 1.23 -15.39
C CYS A 24 -18.09 -0.12 -15.13
N LEU A 25 -17.16 -0.19 -14.17
CA LEU A 25 -16.37 -1.39 -13.93
C LEU A 25 -17.24 -2.53 -13.38
N LYS A 26 -17.23 -3.67 -14.07
CA LYS A 26 -17.92 -4.88 -13.62
C LYS A 26 -17.07 -5.64 -12.59
N PRO A 27 -17.68 -6.46 -11.73
CA PRO A 27 -16.94 -7.31 -10.79
C PRO A 27 -15.86 -8.18 -11.46
N SER A 28 -16.10 -8.65 -12.69
CA SER A 28 -15.14 -9.43 -13.48
C SER A 28 -13.92 -8.63 -13.96
N GLU A 29 -14.04 -7.30 -14.03
CA GLU A 29 -13.01 -6.38 -14.53
C GLU A 29 -12.17 -5.78 -13.38
N LEU A 30 -12.53 -6.07 -12.12
CA LEU A 30 -11.79 -5.59 -10.94
C LEU A 30 -10.30 -6.00 -10.94
N PRO A 31 -9.91 -7.23 -11.34
CA PRO A 31 -8.50 -7.60 -11.45
C PRO A 31 -7.73 -6.68 -12.41
N ASP A 32 -8.32 -6.35 -13.56
CA ASP A 32 -7.72 -5.44 -14.54
C ASP A 32 -7.64 -4.02 -14.00
N GLY A 33 -8.65 -3.59 -13.23
CA GLY A 33 -8.63 -2.31 -12.53
C GLY A 33 -7.44 -2.20 -11.55
N ILE A 34 -7.14 -3.27 -10.82
CA ILE A 34 -6.01 -3.33 -9.90
C ILE A 34 -4.68 -3.38 -10.65
N ALA A 35 -4.60 -4.10 -11.76
CA ALA A 35 -3.41 -4.10 -12.61
C ALA A 35 -3.14 -2.73 -13.24
N ARG A 36 -4.18 -1.94 -13.55
CA ARG A 36 -4.04 -0.54 -14.01
C ARG A 36 -3.56 0.40 -12.91
N PHE A 37 -3.94 0.16 -11.65
CA PHE A 37 -3.46 0.96 -10.52
C PHE A 37 -2.03 0.60 -10.10
N PHE A 38 -1.64 -0.66 -10.30
CA PHE A 38 -0.31 -1.19 -10.06
C PHE A 38 0.31 -1.77 -11.36
N PRO A 39 0.62 -0.92 -12.35
CA PRO A 39 1.18 -1.38 -13.61
C PRO A 39 2.65 -1.80 -13.44
N VAL A 40 3.07 -2.74 -14.30
CA VAL A 40 4.48 -3.12 -14.41
C VAL A 40 5.14 -2.20 -15.42
N GLY A 41 6.20 -1.51 -15.01
CA GLY A 41 7.06 -0.76 -15.91
C GLY A 41 8.06 -1.69 -16.60
N THR A 42 8.22 -1.56 -17.93
CA THR A 42 9.26 -2.26 -18.70
C THR A 42 10.51 -1.40 -18.89
N ASP A 43 11.69 -1.97 -18.71
CA ASP A 43 13.01 -1.31 -18.73
C ASP A 43 13.41 -0.80 -20.15
N PRO A 44 14.09 0.36 -20.30
CA PRO A 44 14.57 0.94 -21.57
C PRO A 44 15.41 0.13 -22.57
N PRO A 45 16.24 -0.90 -22.28
CA PRO A 45 17.16 -1.42 -23.29
C PRO A 45 16.49 -2.24 -24.41
N ASN A 46 15.19 -2.54 -24.29
CA ASN A 46 14.42 -3.27 -25.30
C ASN A 46 13.19 -2.47 -25.81
N ARG A 47 13.15 -1.15 -25.57
CA ARG A 47 11.96 -0.33 -25.82
C ARG A 47 11.80 0.10 -27.28
N GLU A 48 10.69 -0.29 -27.88
CA GLU A 48 10.01 0.51 -28.90
C GLU A 48 9.49 1.82 -28.24
N PRO A 49 9.46 2.98 -28.94
CA PRO A 49 9.04 4.28 -28.39
C PRO A 49 7.63 4.37 -27.79
N GLU A 50 6.80 3.33 -28.00
CA GLU A 50 5.38 3.28 -27.64
C GLU A 50 5.05 2.41 -26.40
N GLU A 51 6.05 1.78 -25.75
CA GLU A 51 5.78 0.96 -24.56
C GLU A 51 5.46 1.76 -23.28
N PRO A 52 4.63 1.22 -22.37
CA PRO A 52 4.17 1.92 -21.19
C PRO A 52 5.29 2.16 -20.16
N SER A 53 5.61 3.43 -19.92
CA SER A 53 6.52 3.92 -18.88
C SER A 53 5.84 4.11 -17.51
N GLN A 54 4.64 3.55 -17.33
CA GLN A 54 3.84 3.67 -16.12
C GLN A 54 4.16 2.55 -15.13
N GLY A 55 4.23 2.91 -13.85
CA GLY A 55 4.40 1.95 -12.76
C GLY A 55 5.84 1.57 -12.50
N LEU A 56 6.03 0.43 -11.83
CA LEU A 56 7.30 -0.01 -11.26
C LEU A 56 7.78 -1.31 -11.90
N PRO A 57 9.11 -1.56 -11.97
CA PRO A 57 9.63 -2.86 -12.31
C PRO A 57 9.04 -3.95 -11.40
N SER A 58 8.78 -5.14 -11.93
CA SER A 58 8.14 -6.24 -11.19
C SER A 58 8.85 -6.57 -9.87
N GLN A 59 10.18 -6.52 -9.87
CA GLN A 59 11.02 -6.78 -8.70
C GLN A 59 10.82 -5.78 -7.56
N VAL A 60 10.48 -4.52 -7.88
CA VAL A 60 10.17 -3.47 -6.91
C VAL A 60 8.68 -3.46 -6.56
N LEU A 61 7.81 -3.68 -7.55
CA LEU A 61 6.37 -3.66 -7.36
C LEU A 61 5.87 -4.79 -6.45
N LEU A 62 6.45 -5.98 -6.59
CA LEU A 62 6.04 -7.16 -5.80
C LEU A 62 6.19 -6.95 -4.28
N PRO A 63 7.35 -6.52 -3.74
CA PRO A 63 7.47 -6.24 -2.31
C PRO A 63 6.60 -5.05 -1.86
N VAL A 64 6.38 -4.04 -2.71
CA VAL A 64 5.43 -2.93 -2.42
C VAL A 64 4.01 -3.48 -2.22
N LEU A 65 3.52 -4.33 -3.13
CA LEU A 65 2.19 -4.95 -3.02
C LEU A 65 2.05 -5.83 -1.78
N LYS A 66 3.09 -6.62 -1.45
CA LYS A 66 3.12 -7.45 -0.22
C LYS A 66 3.05 -6.58 1.04
N GLY A 67 3.75 -5.44 1.05
CA GLY A 67 3.69 -4.46 2.12
C GLY A 67 2.30 -3.82 2.27
N ILE A 68 1.72 -3.32 1.18
CA ILE A 68 0.36 -2.74 1.16
C ILE A 68 -0.67 -3.76 1.66
N ARG A 69 -0.59 -5.00 1.19
CA ARG A 69 -1.46 -6.10 1.63
C ARG A 69 -1.35 -6.35 3.13
N LYS A 70 -0.12 -6.33 3.68
CA LYS A 70 0.13 -6.48 5.13
C LYS A 70 -0.54 -5.34 5.92
N GLU A 71 -0.39 -4.09 5.49
CA GLU A 71 -1.03 -2.94 6.14
C GLU A 71 -2.56 -3.03 6.09
N ILE A 72 -3.14 -3.39 4.94
CA ILE A 72 -4.60 -3.57 4.81
C ILE A 72 -5.08 -4.72 5.69
N THR A 73 -4.29 -5.78 5.86
CA THR A 73 -4.59 -6.87 6.81
C THR A 73 -4.62 -6.37 8.25
N GLY A 74 -3.70 -5.46 8.61
CA GLY A 74 -3.70 -4.77 9.90
C GLY A 74 -4.97 -3.94 10.12
N ILE A 75 -5.36 -3.14 9.11
CA ILE A 75 -6.61 -2.37 9.12
C ILE A 75 -7.81 -3.31 9.29
N ARG A 76 -7.88 -4.40 8.50
CA ARG A 76 -8.94 -5.41 8.60
C ARG A 76 -9.03 -6.00 10.01
N SER A 77 -7.89 -6.33 10.63
CA SER A 77 -7.84 -6.86 11.99
C SER A 77 -8.35 -5.85 13.01
N ALA A 78 -7.96 -4.58 12.90
CA ALA A 78 -8.47 -3.52 13.76
C ALA A 78 -9.99 -3.35 13.60
N LEU A 79 -10.47 -3.25 12.36
CA LEU A 79 -11.90 -3.10 12.04
C LEU A 79 -12.75 -4.25 12.57
N SER A 80 -12.26 -5.49 12.55
CA SER A 80 -12.98 -6.66 13.07
C SER A 80 -13.21 -6.63 14.58
N LYS A 81 -12.48 -5.79 15.32
CA LYS A 81 -12.58 -5.64 16.78
C LYS A 81 -13.39 -4.41 17.19
N LEU A 82 -13.73 -3.55 16.24
CA LEU A 82 -14.44 -2.29 16.49
C LEU A 82 -15.92 -2.44 16.19
N GLU A 83 -16.75 -1.93 17.09
CA GLU A 83 -18.22 -1.93 16.93
C GLU A 83 -18.69 -0.56 16.45
N PHE A 84 -18.54 -0.33 15.15
CA PHE A 84 -19.09 0.85 14.48
C PHE A 84 -19.80 0.47 13.18
N ARG A 85 -20.52 1.43 12.61
CA ARG A 85 -21.07 1.39 11.26
C ARG A 85 -20.49 2.54 10.46
N MET A 86 -19.99 2.26 9.27
CA MET A 86 -19.35 3.26 8.41
C MET A 86 -19.93 3.21 7.01
N VAL A 87 -20.39 4.36 6.54
CA VAL A 87 -20.86 4.54 5.16
C VAL A 87 -19.95 5.55 4.47
N GLY A 88 -19.47 5.20 3.28
CA GLY A 88 -18.67 6.10 2.44
C GLY A 88 -17.20 6.28 2.87
N GLY A 89 -16.69 5.43 3.77
CA GLY A 89 -15.27 5.37 4.07
C GLY A 89 -14.45 4.87 2.88
N SER A 90 -13.18 5.26 2.81
CA SER A 90 -12.27 4.88 1.71
C SER A 90 -10.91 4.42 2.24
N ILE A 91 -10.31 3.40 1.60
CA ILE A 91 -8.89 3.09 1.76
C ILE A 91 -8.10 3.92 0.75
N LEU A 92 -7.19 4.76 1.24
CA LEU A 92 -6.23 5.51 0.45
C LEU A 92 -4.91 4.76 0.43
N VAL A 93 -4.44 4.44 -0.78
CA VAL A 93 -3.11 3.87 -1.01
C VAL A 93 -2.29 4.87 -1.82
N ILE A 94 -1.09 5.17 -1.34
CA ILE A 94 -0.08 5.98 -2.02
C ILE A 94 1.19 5.14 -2.07
N TYR A 95 1.91 5.14 -3.19
CA TYR A 95 3.21 4.49 -3.31
C TYR A 95 4.17 5.36 -4.12
N GLU A 96 5.46 5.25 -3.83
CA GLU A 96 6.52 5.86 -4.62
C GLU A 96 6.64 5.11 -5.95
N ALA A 97 6.58 5.85 -7.05
CA ALA A 97 6.46 5.30 -8.40
C ALA A 97 7.66 5.66 -9.28
N GLU A 98 8.54 6.54 -8.82
CA GLU A 98 9.86 6.75 -9.40
C GLU A 98 10.77 5.57 -9.02
N TRP A 99 11.44 4.97 -10.01
CA TRP A 99 12.05 3.65 -9.86
C TRP A 99 13.18 3.62 -8.82
N GLU A 100 14.12 4.55 -8.91
CA GLU A 100 15.29 4.57 -8.00
C GLU A 100 14.84 4.85 -6.56
N ARG A 101 13.93 5.80 -6.38
CA ARG A 101 13.34 6.14 -5.06
C ARG A 101 12.49 5.01 -4.51
N ALA A 102 11.69 4.35 -5.34
CA ALA A 102 10.85 3.23 -4.92
C ALA A 102 11.70 2.05 -4.47
N GLU A 103 12.77 1.73 -5.20
CA GLU A 103 13.71 0.67 -4.84
C GLU A 103 14.43 0.98 -3.51
N ALA A 104 14.97 2.19 -3.36
CA ALA A 104 15.61 2.61 -2.12
C ALA A 104 14.63 2.57 -0.93
N ALA A 105 13.42 3.07 -1.12
CA ALA A 105 12.40 3.13 -0.07
C ALA A 105 11.90 1.73 0.32
N ILE A 106 11.73 0.80 -0.63
CA ILE A 106 11.25 -0.56 -0.32
C ILE A 106 12.35 -1.38 0.36
N ASN A 107 13.62 -1.21 -0.03
CA ASN A 107 14.74 -1.86 0.64
C ASN A 107 14.82 -1.44 2.11
N ARG A 108 14.69 -0.13 2.39
CA ARG A 108 14.60 0.37 3.77
C ARG A 108 13.43 -0.25 4.53
N TYR A 109 12.23 -0.27 3.95
CA TYR A 109 11.05 -0.90 4.57
C TYR A 109 11.28 -2.38 4.92
N LEU A 110 11.95 -3.13 4.03
CA LEU A 110 12.26 -4.54 4.24
C LEU A 110 13.33 -4.73 5.33
N GLU A 111 14.31 -3.85 5.43
CA GLU A 111 15.31 -3.86 6.49
C GLU A 111 14.69 -3.55 7.85
N GLU A 112 13.86 -2.51 7.94
CA GLU A 112 13.12 -2.13 9.15
C GLU A 112 12.19 -3.27 9.60
N SER A 113 11.51 -3.92 8.66
CA SER A 113 10.62 -5.06 8.94
C SER A 113 11.34 -6.29 9.50
N LYS A 114 12.66 -6.40 9.32
CA LYS A 114 13.51 -7.49 9.86
C LYS A 114 14.06 -7.16 11.24
N ARG A 115 14.10 -5.88 11.64
CA ARG A 115 14.52 -5.49 12.98
C ARG A 115 13.47 -5.97 13.97
N GLU A 116 13.88 -6.65 15.03
CA GLU A 116 12.94 -7.07 16.07
C GLU A 116 12.30 -5.83 16.70
N PRO A 117 10.99 -5.85 16.98
CA PRO A 117 10.37 -4.76 17.73
C PRO A 117 11.06 -4.69 19.09
N ILE A 118 11.76 -3.58 19.34
CA ILE A 118 12.23 -3.27 20.68
C ILE A 118 10.96 -3.23 21.54
N PRO A 119 10.83 -4.05 22.60
CA PRO A 119 9.67 -3.97 23.46
C PRO A 119 9.61 -2.54 24.02
N GLU A 120 8.59 -1.77 23.63
CA GLU A 120 8.24 -0.54 24.32
C GLU A 120 8.09 -0.92 25.79
N LYS A 121 9.02 -0.47 26.61
CA LYS A 121 9.04 -0.75 28.04
C LYS A 121 7.69 -0.31 28.61
N ALA A 122 6.83 -1.27 28.88
CA ALA A 122 5.70 -1.10 29.76
C ALA A 122 6.25 -0.49 31.07
N GLY A 123 5.71 0.66 31.45
CA GLY A 123 6.22 1.45 32.56
C GLY A 123 6.31 0.65 33.85
N GLU A 124 7.54 0.48 34.32
CA GLU A 124 7.84 0.27 35.73
C GLU A 124 8.89 1.31 36.14
N GLU A 125 8.46 2.21 37.02
CA GLU A 125 9.33 3.16 37.71
C GLU A 125 10.37 2.38 38.55
N LYS A 126 11.67 2.63 38.32
CA LYS A 126 12.60 3.18 39.34
C LYS A 126 14.09 3.17 38.92
N GLU A 127 14.66 4.36 39.08
CA GLU A 127 16.04 4.73 39.47
C GLU A 127 17.28 4.39 38.61
N GLU A 128 17.78 5.48 38.00
CA GLU A 128 19.17 5.97 37.92
C GLU A 128 20.33 5.02 37.60
N GLY A 129 20.93 5.23 36.42
CA GLY A 129 22.29 4.80 36.15
C GLY A 129 22.77 4.93 34.71
N LYS A 130 23.20 6.14 34.33
CA LYS A 130 24.08 6.50 33.20
C LYS A 130 23.56 6.35 31.76
N LYS A 131 23.37 7.54 31.18
CA LYS A 131 23.48 7.96 29.77
C LYS A 131 24.35 7.06 28.88
N GLU A 132 23.83 6.77 27.69
CA GLU A 132 24.46 7.12 26.40
C GLU A 132 23.42 7.01 25.26
N GLY A 133 23.25 8.08 24.49
CA GLY A 133 22.61 8.06 23.16
C GLY A 133 21.10 8.32 23.09
N ASP A 134 20.61 9.43 23.64
CA ASP A 134 19.25 9.94 23.35
C ASP A 134 19.38 11.09 22.33
N GLU A 135 19.56 10.71 21.06
CA GLU A 135 19.61 11.63 19.90
C GLU A 135 18.93 10.95 18.68
N GLU A 136 17.64 10.61 18.76
CA GLU A 136 16.86 10.14 17.59
C GLU A 136 15.42 10.70 17.54
N ASP A 137 15.22 11.97 17.86
CA ASP A 137 13.90 12.61 17.62
C ASP A 137 13.93 13.84 16.71
N ASP A 138 15.10 14.32 16.29
CA ASP A 138 15.26 15.43 15.34
C ASP A 138 15.42 14.98 13.87
N ASP A 139 15.64 13.68 13.61
CA ASP A 139 15.92 13.16 12.25
C ASP A 139 14.69 12.61 11.50
N LYS A 140 13.53 12.49 12.15
CA LYS A 140 12.32 11.96 11.48
C LYS A 140 11.77 12.87 10.38
N GLU A 141 12.02 14.18 10.46
CA GLU A 141 11.59 15.13 9.42
C GLU A 141 12.47 15.08 8.15
N ASN A 142 13.69 14.53 8.24
CA ASN A 142 14.60 14.37 7.10
C ASN A 142 14.62 12.95 6.51
N LEU A 143 13.81 12.03 7.04
CA LEU A 143 13.72 10.68 6.48
C LEU A 143 13.13 10.74 5.05
N PRO A 144 13.75 10.03 4.08
CA PRO A 144 13.18 9.93 2.75
C PRO A 144 11.74 9.40 2.81
N PRO A 145 10.85 9.80 1.89
CA PRO A 145 9.46 9.33 1.87
C PRO A 145 9.33 7.80 1.94
N PRO A 146 8.28 7.26 2.57
CA PRO A 146 8.07 5.82 2.63
C PRO A 146 7.75 5.23 1.25
N ALA A 147 8.04 3.95 1.04
CA ALA A 147 7.76 3.26 -0.21
C ALA A 147 6.26 3.26 -0.55
N PHE A 148 5.42 3.18 0.48
CA PHE A 148 3.98 3.27 0.37
C PHE A 148 3.35 3.73 1.68
N THR A 149 2.09 4.12 1.62
CA THR A 149 1.25 4.48 2.76
C THR A 149 -0.17 4.02 2.49
N VAL A 150 -0.76 3.36 3.50
CA VAL A 150 -2.15 2.93 3.50
C VAL A 150 -2.89 3.64 4.64
N LYS A 151 -4.00 4.31 4.34
CA LYS A 151 -4.82 5.00 5.34
C LYS A 151 -6.30 4.72 5.11
N LEU A 152 -7.06 4.60 6.20
CA LEU A 152 -8.51 4.68 6.17
C LEU A 152 -8.91 6.15 6.31
N ILE A 153 -9.77 6.66 5.42
CA ILE A 153 -10.20 8.06 5.37
C ILE A 153 -11.74 8.16 5.24
N ASP A 154 -12.24 9.39 5.32
CA ASP A 154 -13.64 9.77 5.14
C ASP A 154 -14.60 9.19 6.21
N PHE A 155 -14.43 9.67 7.44
CA PHE A 155 -15.18 9.21 8.62
C PHE A 155 -16.49 9.98 8.90
N GLY A 156 -16.93 10.84 7.98
CA GLY A 156 -18.04 11.77 8.18
C GLY A 156 -19.41 11.13 8.46
N HIS A 157 -19.56 9.83 8.18
CA HIS A 157 -20.80 9.07 8.41
C HIS A 157 -20.57 7.81 9.24
N ILE A 158 -19.68 7.88 10.23
CA ILE A 158 -19.49 6.81 11.22
C ILE A 158 -20.50 6.93 12.36
N ARG A 159 -21.04 5.78 12.79
CA ARG A 159 -21.84 5.64 14.02
C ARG A 159 -21.21 4.57 14.91
N VAL A 160 -20.94 4.90 16.16
CA VAL A 160 -20.51 3.90 17.15
C VAL A 160 -21.77 3.23 17.71
N GLU A 161 -21.93 1.94 17.47
CA GLU A 161 -23.11 1.17 17.86
C GLU A 161 -22.66 -0.09 18.60
N ALA A 162 -22.49 0.05 19.91
CA ALA A 162 -22.02 -1.04 20.78
C ALA A 162 -23.02 -2.22 20.78
N GLY A 163 -22.49 -3.44 20.77
CA GLY A 163 -23.25 -4.69 20.86
C GLY A 163 -23.79 -5.23 19.53
N LEU A 164 -23.56 -4.56 18.40
CA LEU A 164 -23.94 -5.06 17.07
C LEU A 164 -22.80 -5.82 16.36
N GLY A 165 -21.64 -5.97 17.00
CA GLY A 165 -20.46 -6.55 16.39
C GLY A 165 -19.86 -5.70 15.27
N PRO A 166 -18.85 -6.22 14.55
CA PRO A 166 -18.15 -5.48 13.51
C PRO A 166 -19.03 -5.19 12.28
N ASP A 167 -18.60 -4.22 11.48
CA ASP A 167 -19.29 -3.88 10.23
C ASP A 167 -18.96 -4.89 9.12
N GLU A 168 -19.82 -5.89 8.95
CA GLU A 168 -19.66 -6.94 7.93
C GLU A 168 -19.59 -6.39 6.50
N GLY A 169 -20.26 -5.27 6.21
CA GLY A 169 -20.23 -4.65 4.88
C GLY A 169 -18.86 -4.05 4.59
N VAL A 170 -18.28 -3.35 5.57
CA VAL A 170 -16.92 -2.84 5.49
C VAL A 170 -15.92 -3.98 5.40
N LEU A 171 -16.03 -5.00 6.27
CA LEU A 171 -15.13 -6.15 6.25
C LEU A 171 -15.15 -6.88 4.91
N LEU A 172 -16.33 -7.09 4.31
CA LEU A 172 -16.45 -7.67 2.97
C LEU A 172 -15.72 -6.83 1.91
N GLY A 173 -15.83 -5.50 1.99
CA GLY A 173 -15.11 -4.58 1.10
C GLY A 173 -13.59 -4.71 1.25
N VAL A 174 -13.09 -4.76 2.49
CA VAL A 174 -11.65 -4.93 2.77
C VAL A 174 -11.15 -6.30 2.32
N ASP A 175 -11.90 -7.36 2.60
CA ASP A 175 -11.57 -8.74 2.19
C ASP A 175 -11.57 -8.85 0.65
N THR A 176 -12.43 -8.11 -0.05
CA THR A 176 -12.41 -8.00 -1.51
C THR A 176 -11.12 -7.35 -2.03
N VAL A 177 -10.67 -6.25 -1.41
CA VAL A 177 -9.41 -5.60 -1.78
C VAL A 177 -8.22 -6.54 -1.54
N LEU A 178 -8.19 -7.25 -0.41
CA LEU A 178 -7.15 -8.23 -0.10
C LEU A 178 -7.09 -9.33 -1.17
N ARG A 179 -8.24 -9.89 -1.57
CA ARG A 179 -8.30 -10.90 -2.64
C ARG A 179 -7.80 -10.38 -3.98
N LEU A 180 -8.09 -9.12 -4.31
CA LEU A 180 -7.61 -8.52 -5.56
C LEU A 180 -6.09 -8.29 -5.53
N LEU A 181 -5.54 -7.86 -4.39
CA LEU A 181 -4.09 -7.74 -4.19
C LEU A 181 -3.41 -9.11 -4.28
N ASP A 182 -3.99 -10.15 -3.67
CA ASP A 182 -3.50 -11.53 -3.79
C ASP A 182 -3.44 -12.00 -5.24
N GLY A 183 -4.50 -11.76 -6.01
CA GLY A 183 -4.52 -12.07 -7.43
C GLY A 183 -3.43 -11.33 -8.21
N ARG A 184 -3.20 -10.04 -7.89
CA ARG A 184 -2.15 -9.25 -8.55
C ARG A 184 -0.75 -9.74 -8.18
N ILE A 185 -0.50 -10.08 -6.92
CA ILE A 185 0.77 -10.64 -6.45
C ILE A 185 1.07 -11.95 -7.18
N GLN A 186 0.09 -12.86 -7.26
CA GLN A 186 0.24 -14.14 -7.96
C GLN A 186 0.57 -13.96 -9.44
N GLN A 187 -0.07 -13.00 -10.12
CA GLN A 187 0.26 -12.68 -11.52
C GLN A 187 1.73 -12.28 -11.69
N LEU A 188 2.26 -11.43 -10.79
CA LEU A 188 3.65 -10.99 -10.87
C LEU A 188 4.64 -12.12 -10.56
N GLU A 189 4.32 -12.96 -9.58
CA GLU A 189 5.16 -14.11 -9.22
C GLU A 189 5.28 -15.12 -10.38
N SER A 190 4.18 -15.40 -11.09
CA SER A 190 4.20 -16.25 -12.28
C SER A 190 5.09 -15.71 -13.40
N VAL A 191 5.04 -14.39 -13.64
CA VAL A 191 5.87 -13.74 -14.68
C VAL A 191 7.36 -13.80 -14.34
N GLU A 192 7.73 -13.65 -13.07
CA GLU A 192 9.14 -13.75 -12.65
C GLU A 192 9.68 -15.19 -12.75
N LEU A 193 8.83 -16.19 -12.47
CA LEU A 193 9.17 -17.60 -12.66
C LEU A 193 9.45 -17.92 -14.13
N GLU A 194 8.62 -17.43 -15.05
CA GLU A 194 8.80 -17.64 -16.50
C GLU A 194 10.10 -17.01 -17.04
N LYS A 195 10.59 -15.92 -16.46
CA LYS A 195 11.87 -15.29 -16.87
C LYS A 195 13.11 -16.05 -16.41
N THR A 196 12.98 -16.94 -15.43
CA THR A 196 14.09 -17.65 -14.79
C THR A 196 14.33 -19.04 -15.41
N VAL A 197 13.41 -19.51 -16.26
CA VAL A 197 13.46 -20.80 -16.97
C VAL A 197 13.98 -20.61 -18.39
#